data_AF-A0A656D2E2-F1
#
_entry.id   AF-A0A656D2E2-F1
#
_cell.length_a   1.000
_cell.length_b   1.000
_cell.length_c   1.000
_cell.angle_alpha   90.00
_cell.angle_beta   90.00
_cell.angle_gamma   90.00
#
_symmetry.space_group_name_H-M   'P 1'
#
loop_
_entity.id
_entity.type
_entity.pdbx_description
1 polymer ?
#
loop_
_entity_poly.entity_id
_entity_poly.type
_entity_poly.pdbx_seq_one_letter_code
_entity_poly.pdbx_strand_id
1 'polypeptide(L)' 'MSKGRIDLEIERNEVLVKGLAQNPSYELIEGNYLGKSVFLRLNFYYSIGDYIQVSGNYNGRFLSTGVIHIAQAEVRVYF' A
#
# COMPACT_ATOMS: atom_id res chain seq x y z
N MET A 1 -22.43 0.33 17.38
CA MET A 1 -21.86 -0.49 16.28
C MET A 1 -21.28 0.46 15.25
N SER A 2 -19.98 0.37 14.94
CA SER A 2 -19.39 1.24 13.91
C SER A 2 -19.96 0.86 12.55
N LYS A 3 -20.53 1.83 11.82
CA LYS A 3 -21.11 1.59 10.48
C LYS A 3 -20.04 1.45 9.39
N GLY A 4 -18.80 1.82 9.70
CA GLY A 4 -17.67 1.65 8.80
C GLY A 4 -16.33 2.00 9.43
N ARG A 5 -15.26 1.74 8.71
CA ARG A 5 -13.87 2.02 9.07
C ARG A 5 -13.12 2.41 7.80
N ILE A 6 -12.29 3.44 7.90
CA ILE A 6 -11.34 3.81 6.85
C ILE A 6 -9.97 3.85 7.50
N ASP A 7 -9.00 3.17 6.90
CA ASP A 7 -7.61 3.20 7.29
C ASP A 7 -6.79 3.77 6.13
N LEU A 8 -6.12 4.88 6.38
CA LEU A 8 -5.21 5.53 5.43
C LEU A 8 -3.80 5.50 6.01
N GLU A 9 -2.86 5.00 5.22
CA GLU A 9 -1.46 4.94 5.59
C GLU A 9 -0.59 5.44 4.45
N ILE A 10 0.37 6.30 4.81
CA ILE A 10 1.34 6.86 3.90
C ILE A 10 2.71 6.58 4.50
N GLU A 11 3.54 5.85 3.75
CA GLU A 11 4.90 5.52 4.16
C GLU A 11 5.87 6.08 3.14
N ARG A 12 6.95 6.72 3.61
CA ARG A 12 8.05 7.18 2.77
C ARG A 12 9.30 6.40 3.15
N ASN A 13 9.92 5.76 2.16
CA ASN A 13 11.23 5.14 2.29
C ASN A 13 12.24 5.85 1.39
N GLU A 14 13.48 6.00 1.86
CA GLU A 14 14.57 6.58 1.08
C GLU A 14 15.85 5.80 1.31
N VAL A 15 16.37 5.22 0.22
CA VAL A 15 17.61 4.45 0.24
C VAL A 15 18.72 5.28 -0.40
N LEU A 16 19.73 5.60 0.41
CA LEU A 16 20.93 6.32 -0.01
C LEU A 16 22.15 5.40 0.09
N VAL A 17 22.94 5.33 -0.97
CA VAL A 17 24.18 4.54 -1.01
C VAL A 17 25.36 5.48 -1.21
N LYS A 18 26.42 5.25 -0.43
CA LYS A 18 27.67 6.03 -0.46
C LYS A 18 28.84 5.12 -0.78
N GLY A 19 29.60 5.42 -1.83
CA GLY A 19 30.79 4.65 -2.25
C GLY A 19 30.84 4.40 -3.76
N LEU A 20 31.87 3.67 -4.22
CA LEU A 20 32.12 3.37 -5.65
C LEU A 20 31.22 2.27 -6.22
N ALA A 21 30.45 1.56 -5.39
CA ALA A 21 29.53 0.52 -5.84
C ALA A 21 28.22 1.14 -6.33
N GLN A 22 28.09 1.31 -7.65
CA GLN A 22 26.88 1.82 -8.33
C GLN A 22 25.67 0.85 -8.26
N ASN A 23 25.86 -0.35 -7.68
CA ASN A 23 24.81 -1.36 -7.57
C ASN A 23 24.97 -2.12 -6.24
N PRO A 24 24.35 -1.66 -5.14
CA PRO A 24 24.35 -2.38 -3.87
C PRO A 24 23.61 -3.73 -4.03
N SER A 25 24.04 -4.75 -3.29
CA SER A 25 23.35 -6.03 -3.25
C SER A 25 21.92 -5.87 -2.70
N TYR A 26 21.01 -6.75 -3.13
CA TYR A 26 19.58 -6.74 -2.75
C TYR A 26 19.38 -6.77 -1.23
N GLU A 27 20.24 -7.49 -0.52
CA GLU A 27 20.20 -7.62 0.94
C GLU A 27 20.51 -6.30 1.66
N LEU A 28 21.39 -5.47 1.10
CA LEU A 28 21.78 -4.19 1.70
C LEU A 28 20.71 -3.10 1.56
N ILE A 29 19.85 -3.24 0.54
CA ILE A 29 18.73 -2.32 0.29
C ILE A 29 17.40 -2.90 0.79
N GLU A 30 17.41 -4.08 1.41
CA GLU A 30 16.23 -4.80 1.91
C GLU A 30 15.14 -4.96 0.84
N GLY A 31 15.56 -5.14 -0.42
CA GLY A 31 14.66 -5.21 -1.57
C GLY A 31 13.96 -3.92 -1.97
N ASN A 32 14.35 -2.77 -1.40
CA ASN A 32 13.88 -1.46 -1.84
C ASN A 32 14.67 -0.95 -3.04
N TYR A 33 14.08 -0.02 -3.79
CA TYR A 33 14.78 0.67 -4.87
C TYR A 33 15.63 1.82 -4.34
N LEU A 34 16.76 2.08 -5.01
CA LEU A 34 17.58 3.25 -4.72
C LEU A 34 16.80 4.55 -4.94
N GLY A 35 17.01 5.51 -4.05
CA GLY A 35 16.29 6.78 -4.06
C GLY A 35 15.00 6.75 -3.23
N LYS A 36 14.03 7.58 -3.61
CA LYS A 36 12.81 7.83 -2.85
C LYS A 36 11.68 6.91 -3.32
N SER A 37 11.02 6.26 -2.38
CA SER A 37 9.81 5.47 -2.60
C SER A 37 8.71 5.95 -1.65
N VAL A 38 7.47 5.99 -2.14
CA VAL A 38 6.28 6.33 -1.35
C VAL A 38 5.24 5.23 -1.51
N PHE A 39 4.69 4.75 -0.40
CA PHE A 39 3.62 3.77 -0.37
C PHE A 39 2.37 4.42 0.18
N LEU A 40 1.27 4.27 -0.53
CA LEU A 40 -0.06 4.74 -0.15
C LEU A 40 -0.97 3.52 -0.01
N ARG A 41 -1.46 3.28 1.19
CA ARG A 41 -2.39 2.19 1.50
C ARG A 41 -3.69 2.79 2.00
N LEU A 42 -4.78 2.51 1.29
CA LEU A 42 -6.14 2.90 1.69
C LEU A 42 -6.96 1.63 1.83
N ASN A 43 -7.59 1.46 2.99
CA ASN A 43 -8.57 0.41 3.23
C ASN A 43 -9.87 1.06 3.67
N PHE A 44 -10.98 0.53 3.20
CA PHE A 44 -12.28 0.89 3.74
C PHE A 44 -13.14 -0.36 3.95
N TYR A 45 -13.97 -0.29 4.98
CA TYR A 45 -14.95 -1.29 5.35
C TYR A 45 -16.24 -0.56 5.72
N TYR A 46 -17.36 -1.02 5.21
CA TYR A 46 -18.66 -0.42 5.48
C TYR A 46 -19.73 -1.49 5.56
N SER A 47 -20.61 -1.39 6.56
CA SER A 47 -21.75 -2.31 6.74
C SER A 47 -23.05 -1.58 6.42
N ILE A 48 -23.79 -2.12 5.44
CA ILE A 48 -25.12 -1.63 5.06
C ILE A 48 -26.15 -2.54 5.73
N GLY A 49 -26.69 -2.08 6.86
CA GLY A 49 -27.55 -2.91 7.71
C GLY A 49 -26.79 -4.10 8.30
N ASP A 50 -27.50 -5.20 8.54
CA ASP A 50 -26.95 -6.39 9.18
C ASP A 50 -26.45 -7.46 8.18
N TYR A 51 -26.80 -7.29 6.90
CA TYR A 51 -26.66 -8.36 5.89
C TYR A 51 -25.65 -8.06 4.79
N ILE A 52 -25.23 -6.80 4.61
CA ILE A 52 -24.35 -6.42 3.51
C ILE A 52 -23.08 -5.77 4.07
N GLN A 53 -21.93 -6.29 3.68
CA GLN A 53 -20.63 -5.69 3.96
C GLN A 53 -19.94 -5.36 2.64
N VAL A 54 -19.42 -4.13 2.55
CA VAL A 54 -18.64 -3.65 1.42
C VAL A 54 -17.26 -3.30 1.95
N SER A 55 -16.23 -3.75 1.25
CA SER A 55 -14.86 -3.38 1.56
C SER A 55 -14.08 -3.07 0.29
N GLY A 56 -12.98 -2.36 0.46
CA GLY A 56 -12.03 -2.18 -0.61
C GLY A 56 -10.66 -1.80 -0.09
N ASN A 57 -9.67 -2.12 -0.91
CA ASN A 57 -8.27 -1.85 -0.68
C ASN A 57 -7.69 -1.17 -1.91
N TYR A 58 -6.83 -0.18 -1.67
CA TYR A 58 -5.98 0.40 -2.68
C TYR A 58 -4.54 0.47 -2.18
N ASN A 59 -3.62 0.01 -3.02
CA ASN A 59 -2.18 0.00 -2.78
C ASN A 59 -1.49 0.72 -3.93
N GLY A 60 -1.02 1.94 -3.66
CA GLY A 60 -0.17 2.72 -4.56
C GLY A 60 1.29 2.60 -4.14
N ARG A 61 2.17 2.27 -5.08
CA ARG A 61 3.62 2.21 -4.88
C ARG A 61 4.28 3.17 -5.87
N PHE A 62 4.79 4.28 -5.38
CA PHE A 62 5.51 5.28 -6.16
C PHE A 62 6.99 5.03 -5.93
N LEU A 63 7.60 4.24 -6.81
CA LEU A 63 9.00 3.84 -6.73
C LEU A 63 9.84 4.74 -7.63
N SER A 64 11.15 4.80 -7.39
CA SER A 64 12.07 5.56 -8.26
C SER A 64 12.11 5.04 -9.70
N THR A 65 11.74 3.78 -9.92
CA THR A 65 11.75 3.10 -11.21
C THR A 65 10.39 3.08 -11.92
N GLY A 66 9.31 3.44 -11.23
CA GLY A 66 7.97 3.41 -11.79
C GLY A 66 6.86 3.44 -10.73
N VAL A 67 5.61 3.46 -11.19
CA VAL A 67 4.44 3.52 -10.31
C VAL A 67 3.57 2.28 -10.51
N ILE A 68 3.14 1.66 -9.41
CA ILE A 68 2.28 0.48 -9.40
C ILE A 68 0.99 0.83 -8.64
N HIS A 69 -0.15 0.50 -9.24
CA HIS A 69 -1.47 0.70 -8.65
C HIS A 69 -2.21 -0.64 -8.59
N ILE A 70 -2.66 -1.02 -7.40
CA ILE A 70 -3.48 -2.21 -7.19
C ILE A 70 -4.72 -1.76 -6.43
N ALA A 71 -5.89 -2.07 -6.96
CA ALA A 71 -7.18 -1.80 -6.33
C ALA A 71 -8.00 -3.09 -6.26
N GLN A 72 -8.67 -3.29 -5.14
CA GLN A 72 -9.59 -4.40 -4.92
C GLN A 72 -10.85 -3.87 -4.25
N ALA A 73 -11.99 -4.39 -4.66
CA ALA A 73 -13.28 -4.15 -4.02
C ALA A 73 -13.97 -5.49 -3.77
N GLU A 74 -14.66 -5.61 -2.65
CA GLU A 74 -15.36 -6.82 -2.24
C GLU A 74 -16.72 -6.45 -1.67
N VAL A 75 -17.73 -7.25 -2.00
CA VAL A 75 -19.09 -7.17 -1.46
C VAL A 75 -19.46 -8.54 -0.92
N ARG A 76 -19.82 -8.60 0.36
CA ARG A 76 -20.32 -9.81 1.03
C ARG A 76 -21.78 -9.60 1.40
N VAL A 77 -22.59 -10.61 1.12
CA VAL A 77 -24.00 -10.65 1.50
C VAL A 77 -24.21 -11.88 2.38
N TYR A 78 -24.84 -11.68 3.53
CA TYR A 78 -25.21 -12.70 4.50
C TYR A 78 -26.72 -12.92 4.40
N PHE A 79 -27.13 -14.19 4.35
CA PHE A 79 -28.52 -14.63 4.22
C PHE A 79 -28.88 -15.59 5.36
#